data_AF-A0A957FXB9-F1
#
_entry.id   AF-A0A957FXB9-F1
#
_cell.length_a   1.000
_cell.length_b   1.000
_cell.length_c   1.000
_cell.angle_alpha   90.00
_cell.angle_beta   90.00
_cell.angle_gamma   90.00
#
_symmetry.space_group_name_H-M   'P 1'
#
loop_
_entity.id
_entity.type
_entity.pdbx_description
1 polymer ?
#
loop_
_entity_poly.entity_id
_entity_poly.type
_entity_poly.pdbx_seq_one_letter_code
_entity_poly.pdbx_strand_id
1 'polypeptide(L)'
;ARWTRTVEIPAGRYRFTLTVDDGARLWVNGQLFIDSWRVQALSTYEGEIYLPGGPTQLQLEYFENTGLATVSLDWTPIELFTERWQGEYFNNVDLSGNPALIRADGAIDFDWGSSSPAPDIIGPNSFSARWTRTVSLPGGQYQFTVTSDDGVRVWVNGTLLINQWQAQAPTTFQREIAIPAGNIPIEVHYYEEGGNAEIQLDWVRLHALPQPVPGNLVDETSVGFTYGGPAADWTVAAEGYAGALLWTRSSAAATPPYNWGRWYPDLVAGVYEVSVYIPERFSTTAGARYWISHRDGYTLRTVDQSANGGQWVSLGVYAFEGSGSDFVSLADVTYEAETRLVAYDAMRWIPVVDQ
;
A
#
# COMPACT_ATOMS: atom_id res chain seq x y z
N ALA A 1 -34.76 -7.76 -16.92
CA ALA A 1 -34.28 -8.50 -15.74
C ALA A 1 -33.32 -7.62 -14.92
N ARG A 2 -33.16 -7.93 -13.63
CA ARG A 2 -32.17 -7.28 -12.75
C ARG A 2 -31.52 -8.34 -11.87
N TRP A 3 -30.20 -8.31 -11.79
CA TRP A 3 -29.40 -9.13 -10.88
C TRP A 3 -28.58 -8.22 -9.96
N THR A 4 -28.43 -8.64 -8.70
CA THR A 4 -27.57 -7.99 -7.72
C THR A 4 -26.77 -9.06 -6.98
N ARG A 5 -25.48 -8.83 -6.78
CA ARG A 5 -24.61 -9.73 -6.01
C ARG A 5 -23.46 -8.95 -5.40
N THR A 6 -23.06 -9.33 -4.20
CA THR A 6 -21.75 -8.95 -3.63
C THR A 6 -20.78 -10.11 -3.83
N VAL A 7 -19.59 -9.83 -4.33
CA VAL A 7 -18.53 -10.82 -4.59
C VAL A 7 -17.25 -10.35 -3.90
N GLU A 8 -16.54 -11.25 -3.24
CA GLU A 8 -15.18 -10.98 -2.78
C GLU A 8 -14.25 -10.96 -3.99
N ILE A 9 -13.72 -9.78 -4.32
CA ILE A 9 -12.78 -9.61 -5.42
C ILE A 9 -11.46 -9.09 -4.82
N PRO A 10 -10.31 -9.78 -5.00
CA PRO A 10 -9.03 -9.28 -4.54
C PRO A 10 -8.73 -7.88 -5.09
N ALA A 11 -7.97 -7.09 -4.32
CA ALA A 11 -7.52 -5.79 -4.79
C ALA A 11 -6.78 -5.96 -6.12
N GLY A 12 -7.10 -5.11 -7.08
CA GLY A 12 -6.53 -5.24 -8.42
C GLY A 12 -7.41 -4.60 -9.46
N ARG A 13 -6.87 -4.51 -10.68
CA ARG A 13 -7.58 -3.98 -11.82
C ARG A 13 -8.28 -5.10 -12.57
N TYR A 14 -9.53 -4.89 -12.92
CA TYR A 14 -10.34 -5.87 -13.63
C TYR A 14 -10.88 -5.26 -14.91
N ARG A 15 -10.84 -6.02 -16.00
CA ARG A 15 -11.65 -5.75 -17.18
C ARG A 15 -12.98 -6.46 -16.99
N PHE A 16 -14.08 -5.72 -16.98
CA PHE A 16 -15.42 -6.28 -17.11
C PHE A 16 -15.80 -6.28 -18.58
N THR A 17 -16.35 -7.40 -19.05
CA THR A 17 -16.84 -7.60 -20.41
C THR A 17 -18.33 -7.92 -20.32
N LEU A 18 -19.17 -7.06 -20.88
CA LEU A 18 -20.62 -7.19 -20.93
C LEU A 18 -21.07 -7.41 -22.38
N THR A 19 -21.53 -8.61 -22.69
CA THR A 19 -22.13 -8.94 -24.00
C THR A 19 -23.65 -8.96 -23.85
N VAL A 20 -24.37 -8.21 -24.70
CA VAL A 20 -25.82 -8.03 -24.57
C VAL A 20 -26.53 -7.89 -25.92
N ASP A 21 -27.73 -8.45 -25.99
CA ASP A 21 -28.78 -8.22 -26.99
C ASP A 21 -30.13 -8.27 -26.24
N ASP A 22 -30.93 -7.20 -26.11
CA ASP A 22 -30.73 -5.82 -26.58
C ASP A 22 -29.88 -4.94 -25.63
N GLY A 23 -30.44 -4.48 -24.51
CA GLY A 23 -29.86 -3.39 -23.72
C GLY A 23 -29.55 -3.76 -22.29
N ALA A 24 -28.46 -3.21 -21.74
CA ALA A 24 -28.05 -3.46 -20.35
C ALA A 24 -27.36 -2.26 -19.69
N ARG A 25 -27.37 -2.27 -18.35
CA ARG A 25 -26.58 -1.37 -17.51
C ARG A 25 -25.87 -2.15 -16.41
N LEU A 26 -24.61 -1.85 -16.18
CA LEU A 26 -23.79 -2.44 -15.13
C LEU A 26 -23.39 -1.36 -14.13
N TRP A 27 -23.58 -1.63 -12.84
CA TRP A 27 -23.01 -0.85 -11.75
C TRP A 27 -21.99 -1.70 -10.98
N VAL A 28 -20.91 -1.06 -10.58
CA VAL A 28 -19.86 -1.62 -9.71
C VAL A 28 -19.74 -0.70 -8.50
N ASN A 29 -19.91 -1.23 -7.29
CA ASN A 29 -19.96 -0.48 -6.03
C ASN A 29 -20.92 0.71 -6.04
N GLY A 30 -22.09 0.53 -6.67
CA GLY A 30 -23.12 1.56 -6.77
C GLY A 30 -22.87 2.63 -7.84
N GLN A 31 -21.69 2.66 -8.48
CA GLN A 31 -21.38 3.56 -9.58
C GLN A 31 -21.78 2.93 -10.91
N LEU A 32 -22.53 3.68 -11.74
CA LEU A 32 -22.88 3.25 -13.10
C LEU A 32 -21.60 3.16 -13.94
N PHE A 33 -21.30 1.95 -14.40
CA PHE A 33 -20.03 1.61 -15.04
C PHE A 33 -20.17 1.41 -16.54
N ILE A 34 -21.18 0.66 -16.99
CA ILE A 34 -21.56 0.53 -18.41
C ILE A 34 -23.02 0.91 -18.53
N ASP A 35 -23.36 1.81 -19.46
CA ASP A 35 -24.74 2.19 -19.77
C ASP A 35 -25.01 2.04 -21.28
N SER A 36 -25.67 0.95 -21.64
CA SER A 36 -26.12 0.69 -23.01
C SER A 36 -27.61 0.30 -23.01
N TRP A 37 -28.45 1.20 -22.49
CA TRP A 37 -29.89 0.97 -22.37
C TRP A 37 -30.66 1.36 -23.64
N ARG A 38 -30.47 0.61 -24.73
CA ARG A 38 -31.11 0.83 -26.03
C ARG A 38 -31.34 -0.48 -26.79
N VAL A 39 -32.25 -0.45 -27.76
CA VAL A 39 -32.47 -1.56 -28.71
C VAL A 39 -31.26 -1.63 -29.64
N GLN A 40 -30.65 -2.81 -29.74
CA GLN A 40 -29.44 -3.05 -30.52
C GLN A 40 -29.20 -4.55 -30.70
N ALA A 41 -28.54 -4.92 -31.80
CA ALA A 41 -28.07 -6.30 -31.97
C ALA A 41 -26.95 -6.63 -30.97
N LEU A 42 -26.70 -7.94 -30.77
CA LEU A 42 -25.61 -8.49 -29.97
C LEU A 42 -24.31 -7.66 -30.05
N SER A 43 -23.97 -7.04 -28.93
CA SER A 43 -22.83 -6.14 -28.80
C SER A 43 -22.06 -6.45 -27.53
N THR A 44 -20.74 -6.23 -27.56
CA THR A 44 -19.86 -6.39 -26.40
C THR A 44 -19.30 -5.03 -25.98
N TYR A 45 -19.38 -4.76 -24.69
CA TYR A 45 -18.85 -3.58 -24.03
C TYR A 45 -17.79 -3.99 -23.03
N GLU A 46 -16.69 -3.26 -22.99
CA GLU A 46 -15.62 -3.49 -22.02
C GLU A 46 -15.37 -2.22 -21.22
N GLY A 47 -15.07 -2.41 -19.94
CA GLY A 47 -14.65 -1.35 -19.04
C GLY A 47 -13.61 -1.88 -18.07
N GLU A 48 -12.63 -1.05 -17.75
CA GLU A 48 -11.59 -1.38 -16.77
C GLU A 48 -11.79 -0.56 -15.50
N ILE A 49 -11.72 -1.21 -14.34
CA ILE A 49 -11.87 -0.56 -13.03
C ILE A 49 -10.84 -1.13 -12.05
N TYR A 50 -10.28 -0.26 -11.22
CA TYR A 50 -9.51 -0.69 -10.06
C TYR A 50 -10.47 -0.97 -8.90
N LEU A 51 -10.36 -2.16 -8.31
CA LEU A 51 -11.11 -2.54 -7.13
C LEU A 51 -10.16 -2.51 -5.92
N PRO A 52 -10.54 -1.85 -4.81
CA PRO A 52 -9.71 -1.74 -3.61
C PRO A 52 -9.52 -3.07 -2.86
N GLY A 53 -10.19 -4.13 -3.32
CA GLY A 53 -10.21 -5.43 -2.68
C GLY A 53 -11.37 -5.60 -1.71
N GLY A 54 -11.78 -6.84 -1.52
CA GLY A 54 -12.85 -7.21 -0.59
C GLY A 54 -14.24 -7.22 -1.24
N PRO A 55 -15.31 -6.99 -0.45
CA PRO A 55 -16.68 -7.10 -0.92
C PRO A 55 -16.99 -6.05 -2.00
N THR A 56 -17.19 -6.50 -3.24
CA THR A 56 -17.55 -5.67 -4.38
C THR A 56 -19.00 -5.92 -4.77
N GLN A 57 -19.83 -4.87 -4.78
CA GLN A 57 -21.23 -4.95 -5.19
C GLN A 57 -21.35 -4.81 -6.71
N LEU A 58 -22.02 -5.77 -7.34
CA LEU A 58 -22.37 -5.75 -8.76
C LEU A 58 -23.89 -5.68 -8.91
N GLN A 59 -24.37 -4.79 -9.78
CA GLN A 59 -25.75 -4.76 -10.22
C GLN A 59 -25.79 -4.74 -11.75
N LEU A 60 -26.56 -5.66 -12.34
CA LEU A 60 -26.77 -5.73 -13.79
C LEU A 60 -28.26 -5.61 -14.09
N GLU A 61 -28.62 -4.66 -14.94
CA GLU A 61 -29.95 -4.55 -15.54
C GLU A 61 -29.88 -4.95 -17.00
N TYR A 62 -30.94 -5.58 -17.49
CA TYR A 62 -31.07 -6.06 -18.86
C TYR A 62 -32.51 -5.92 -19.35
N PHE A 63 -32.72 -5.63 -20.63
CA PHE A 63 -34.01 -5.79 -21.29
C PHE A 63 -33.85 -6.40 -22.68
N GLU A 64 -34.93 -7.00 -23.14
CA GLU A 64 -35.06 -7.52 -24.50
C GLU A 64 -36.24 -6.91 -25.23
N ASN A 65 -36.07 -6.64 -26.51
CA ASN A 65 -37.07 -6.13 -27.44
C ASN A 65 -37.04 -6.92 -28.77
N THR A 66 -37.59 -8.14 -28.69
CA THR A 66 -37.81 -9.10 -29.80
C THR A 66 -36.52 -9.68 -30.39
N GLY A 67 -36.54 -10.95 -30.78
CA GLY A 67 -35.39 -11.58 -31.42
C GLY A 67 -34.56 -12.42 -30.45
N LEU A 68 -33.24 -12.24 -30.50
CA LEU A 68 -32.27 -13.05 -29.75
C LEU A 68 -31.98 -12.44 -28.39
N ALA A 69 -32.48 -13.06 -27.32
CA ALA A 69 -32.21 -12.60 -25.96
C ALA A 69 -30.85 -13.13 -25.45
N THR A 70 -29.85 -12.27 -25.27
CA THR A 70 -28.54 -12.64 -24.70
C THR A 70 -28.04 -11.61 -23.69
N VAL A 71 -27.53 -12.08 -22.55
CA VAL A 71 -26.71 -11.27 -21.66
C VAL A 71 -25.62 -12.13 -21.00
N SER A 72 -24.38 -11.68 -21.03
CA SER A 72 -23.23 -12.27 -20.33
C SER A 72 -22.38 -11.19 -19.70
N LEU A 73 -21.92 -11.45 -18.47
CA LEU A 73 -21.03 -10.56 -17.74
C LEU A 73 -19.86 -11.39 -17.22
N ASP A 74 -18.65 -11.04 -17.64
CA ASP A 74 -17.41 -11.62 -17.17
C ASP A 74 -16.49 -10.52 -16.62
N TRP A 75 -15.59 -10.89 -15.72
CA TRP A 75 -14.50 -10.01 -15.31
C TRP A 75 -13.20 -10.80 -15.15
N THR A 76 -12.11 -10.23 -15.64
CA THR A 76 -10.78 -10.85 -15.57
C THR A 76 -9.79 -9.88 -14.94
N PRO A 77 -8.93 -10.33 -14.00
CA PRO A 77 -7.85 -9.50 -13.51
C PRO A 77 -6.93 -9.13 -14.69
N ILE A 78 -6.53 -7.86 -14.74
CA ILE A 78 -5.47 -7.39 -15.61
C ILE A 78 -4.18 -7.57 -14.82
N GLU A 79 -3.19 -8.25 -15.41
CA GLU A 79 -1.90 -8.43 -14.75
C GLU A 79 -1.33 -7.09 -14.29
N LEU A 80 -1.04 -7.00 -12.99
CA LEU A 80 -0.30 -5.89 -12.42
C LEU A 80 1.11 -5.93 -13.04
N PHE A 81 1.59 -4.79 -13.52
CA PHE A 81 2.90 -4.72 -14.15
C PHE A 81 4.00 -4.87 -13.10
N THR A 82 4.30 -6.07 -12.64
CA THR A 82 5.25 -6.32 -11.53
C THR A 82 6.68 -5.85 -11.84
N GLU A 83 7.04 -5.77 -13.11
CA GLU A 83 8.35 -5.28 -13.57
C GLU A 83 8.35 -3.84 -14.09
N ARG A 84 7.20 -3.16 -14.11
CA ARG A 84 7.08 -1.78 -14.61
C ARG A 84 6.33 -0.92 -13.60
N TRP A 85 6.30 0.38 -13.84
CA TRP A 85 5.40 1.27 -13.13
C TRP A 85 4.00 1.13 -13.70
N GLN A 86 3.00 1.00 -12.83
CA GLN A 86 1.63 1.22 -13.22
C GLN A 86 1.36 2.73 -13.17
N GLY A 87 1.32 3.38 -14.33
CA GLY A 87 0.97 4.80 -14.45
C GLY A 87 -0.52 4.98 -14.69
N GLU A 88 -1.18 5.72 -13.81
CA GLU A 88 -2.59 6.13 -13.91
C GLU A 88 -2.64 7.64 -14.18
N TYR A 89 -3.31 8.06 -15.26
CA TYR A 89 -3.34 9.45 -15.71
C TYR A 89 -4.76 10.00 -15.67
N PHE A 90 -4.91 11.24 -15.20
CA PHE A 90 -6.18 11.89 -14.91
C PHE A 90 -6.27 13.25 -15.60
N ASN A 91 -7.45 13.59 -16.11
CA ASN A 91 -7.74 14.92 -16.70
C ASN A 91 -8.15 15.95 -15.62
N ASN A 92 -7.41 15.97 -14.52
CA ASN A 92 -7.50 16.96 -13.43
C ASN A 92 -6.20 16.93 -12.62
N VAL A 93 -5.93 17.96 -11.82
CA VAL A 93 -4.72 18.05 -10.99
C VAL A 93 -4.82 17.35 -9.63
N ASP A 94 -5.98 16.80 -9.29
CA ASP A 94 -6.27 16.29 -7.93
C ASP A 94 -6.23 14.75 -7.82
N LEU A 95 -5.84 14.03 -8.88
CA LEU A 95 -5.92 12.57 -8.97
C LEU A 95 -7.32 12.02 -8.67
N SER A 96 -8.35 12.79 -9.05
CA SER A 96 -9.74 12.51 -8.69
C SER A 96 -10.48 11.73 -9.78
N GLY A 97 -11.43 10.89 -9.35
CA GLY A 97 -12.24 10.06 -10.24
C GLY A 97 -11.50 8.83 -10.79
N ASN A 98 -12.01 8.28 -11.88
CA ASN A 98 -11.33 7.19 -12.58
C ASN A 98 -10.24 7.76 -13.51
N PRO A 99 -9.06 7.13 -13.60
CA PRO A 99 -8.04 7.54 -14.54
C PRO A 99 -8.54 7.39 -15.98
N ALA A 100 -8.22 8.37 -16.82
CA ALA A 100 -8.56 8.38 -18.24
C ALA A 100 -7.63 7.46 -19.04
N LEU A 101 -6.40 7.23 -18.56
CA LEU A 101 -5.45 6.28 -19.12
C LEU A 101 -4.73 5.54 -18.00
N ILE A 102 -4.49 4.25 -18.22
CA ILE A 102 -3.54 3.48 -17.42
C ILE A 102 -2.54 2.82 -18.36
N ARG A 103 -1.26 2.93 -18.02
CA ARG A 103 -0.14 2.50 -18.87
C ARG A 103 0.94 1.80 -18.05
N ALA A 104 1.68 0.91 -18.70
CA ALA A 104 2.85 0.25 -18.12
C ALA A 104 4.11 1.03 -18.50
N ASP A 105 4.65 1.80 -17.57
CA ASP A 105 5.79 2.68 -17.79
C ASP A 105 7.10 2.02 -17.35
N GLY A 106 8.10 1.97 -18.23
CA GLY A 106 9.39 1.35 -17.91
C GLY A 106 10.15 2.09 -16.81
N ALA A 107 10.05 3.42 -16.80
CA ALA A 107 10.62 4.33 -15.83
C ALA A 107 9.70 5.55 -15.67
N ILE A 108 9.89 6.30 -14.58
CA ILE A 108 9.34 7.65 -14.45
C ILE A 108 10.47 8.59 -14.91
N ASP A 109 10.53 8.80 -16.23
CA ASP A 109 11.51 9.65 -16.91
C ASP A 109 10.81 10.24 -18.13
N PHE A 110 10.07 11.33 -17.89
CA PHE A 110 9.21 11.96 -18.88
C PHE A 110 9.51 13.45 -18.95
N ASP A 111 9.81 13.90 -20.16
CA ASP A 111 9.77 15.30 -20.56
C ASP A 111 8.78 15.41 -21.72
N TRP A 112 7.58 15.89 -21.42
CA TRP A 112 6.54 16.11 -22.42
C TRP A 112 6.64 17.52 -23.04
N GLY A 113 7.43 18.43 -22.45
CA GLY A 113 7.37 19.85 -22.75
C GLY A 113 5.92 20.34 -22.75
N SER A 114 5.51 21.07 -23.78
CA SER A 114 4.12 21.54 -23.93
C SER A 114 3.16 20.51 -24.55
N SER A 115 3.56 19.24 -24.63
CA SER A 115 2.77 18.14 -25.19
C SER A 115 1.95 17.41 -24.11
N SER A 116 1.40 16.24 -24.47
CA SER A 116 0.60 15.41 -23.59
C SER A 116 1.20 14.02 -23.41
N PRO A 117 1.04 13.38 -22.24
CA PRO A 117 1.39 11.98 -22.03
C PRO A 117 0.71 11.01 -23.00
N ALA A 118 -0.47 11.38 -23.50
CA ALA A 118 -1.23 10.66 -24.51
C ALA A 118 -2.21 11.63 -25.20
N PRO A 119 -1.83 12.21 -26.36
CA PRO A 119 -2.71 13.08 -27.13
C PRO A 119 -4.10 12.46 -27.35
N ASP A 120 -5.12 13.31 -27.38
CA ASP A 120 -6.55 12.95 -27.49
C ASP A 120 -7.17 12.24 -26.28
N ILE A 121 -6.37 11.73 -25.33
CA ILE A 121 -6.85 11.09 -24.10
C ILE A 121 -6.58 11.96 -22.88
N ILE A 122 -5.36 12.50 -22.78
CA ILE A 122 -4.90 13.38 -21.71
C ILE A 122 -4.65 14.78 -22.29
N GLY A 123 -5.14 15.82 -21.63
CA GLY A 123 -4.82 17.20 -21.99
C GLY A 123 -3.34 17.53 -21.75
N PRO A 124 -2.74 18.48 -22.50
CA PRO A 124 -1.34 18.89 -22.28
C PRO A 124 -1.13 19.70 -20.98
N ASN A 125 -2.21 20.21 -20.38
CA ASN A 125 -2.20 20.95 -19.12
C ASN A 125 -3.31 20.43 -18.22
N SER A 126 -3.25 20.78 -16.92
CA SER A 126 -4.28 20.45 -15.93
C SER A 126 -4.54 18.94 -15.84
N PHE A 127 -3.47 18.15 -15.85
CA PHE A 127 -3.51 16.71 -15.71
C PHE A 127 -2.70 16.26 -14.50
N SER A 128 -2.91 15.03 -14.06
CA SER A 128 -2.10 14.41 -13.01
C SER A 128 -1.83 12.96 -13.33
N ALA A 129 -0.80 12.42 -12.69
CA ALA A 129 -0.43 11.04 -12.82
C ALA A 129 -0.06 10.43 -11.46
N ARG A 130 -0.42 9.17 -11.27
CA ARG A 130 0.00 8.34 -10.15
C ARG A 130 0.75 7.13 -10.69
N TRP A 131 1.97 6.93 -10.24
CA TRP A 131 2.73 5.71 -10.49
C TRP A 131 2.89 4.90 -9.23
N THR A 132 2.63 3.60 -9.32
CA THR A 132 2.88 2.65 -8.24
C THR A 132 3.76 1.50 -8.72
N ARG A 133 4.68 1.06 -7.86
CA ARG A 133 5.49 -0.14 -8.06
C ARG A 133 6.02 -0.67 -6.74
N THR A 134 6.08 -1.99 -6.59
CA THR A 134 6.84 -2.62 -5.51
C THR A 134 8.18 -3.12 -6.05
N VAL A 135 9.28 -2.70 -5.42
CA VAL A 135 10.65 -3.00 -5.87
C VAL A 135 11.37 -3.79 -4.80
N SER A 136 11.99 -4.92 -5.17
CA SER A 136 12.85 -5.66 -4.26
C SER A 136 14.18 -4.93 -4.09
N LEU A 137 14.47 -4.44 -2.89
CA LEU A 137 15.68 -3.66 -2.60
C LEU A 137 16.48 -4.31 -1.45
N PRO A 138 17.83 -4.32 -1.52
CA PRO A 138 18.65 -4.65 -0.38
C PRO A 138 18.56 -3.55 0.69
N GLY A 139 18.60 -3.93 1.97
CA GLY A 139 18.52 -2.96 3.06
C GLY A 139 19.67 -1.97 3.01
N GLY A 140 19.38 -0.68 3.14
CA GLY A 140 20.37 0.37 2.94
C GLY A 140 19.84 1.76 3.25
N GLN A 141 20.77 2.72 3.35
CA GLN A 141 20.45 4.13 3.22
C GLN A 141 20.34 4.45 1.72
N TYR A 142 19.21 5.02 1.31
CA TYR A 142 18.96 5.40 -0.08
C TYR A 142 18.75 6.90 -0.18
N GLN A 143 19.20 7.50 -1.27
CA GLN A 143 18.84 8.85 -1.67
C GLN A 143 17.92 8.78 -2.89
N PHE A 144 16.72 9.33 -2.77
CA PHE A 144 15.78 9.53 -3.85
C PHE A 144 15.94 10.94 -4.41
N THR A 145 16.03 11.04 -5.73
CA THR A 145 16.06 12.30 -6.48
C THR A 145 14.84 12.35 -7.38
N VAL A 146 14.07 13.45 -7.31
CA VAL A 146 12.94 13.69 -8.21
C VAL A 146 13.01 15.09 -8.78
N THR A 147 12.87 15.22 -10.09
CA THR A 147 12.69 16.51 -10.79
C THR A 147 11.26 16.58 -11.26
N SER A 148 10.57 17.71 -11.01
CA SER A 148 9.16 17.89 -11.35
C SER A 148 8.86 19.33 -11.77
N ASP A 149 8.04 19.47 -12.81
CA ASP A 149 7.32 20.66 -13.29
C ASP A 149 5.90 20.19 -13.62
N ASP A 150 4.85 20.42 -12.82
CA ASP A 150 4.76 21.17 -11.57
C ASP A 150 5.00 20.30 -10.31
N GLY A 151 3.92 19.85 -9.65
CA GLY A 151 3.92 19.38 -8.27
C GLY A 151 4.14 17.87 -8.14
N VAL A 152 4.78 17.46 -7.05
CA VAL A 152 5.14 16.05 -6.81
C VAL A 152 4.99 15.62 -5.35
N ARG A 153 4.57 14.37 -5.15
CA ARG A 153 4.71 13.66 -3.88
C ARG A 153 5.31 12.28 -4.10
N VAL A 154 6.19 11.86 -3.20
CA VAL A 154 6.83 10.54 -3.27
C VAL A 154 6.67 9.85 -1.93
N TRP A 155 6.11 8.64 -1.94
CA TRP A 155 6.11 7.73 -0.82
C TRP A 155 7.05 6.57 -1.08
N VAL A 156 7.87 6.25 -0.09
CA VAL A 156 8.73 5.07 -0.10
C VAL A 156 8.45 4.27 1.16
N ASN A 157 8.08 3.01 0.98
CA ASN A 157 7.68 2.12 2.07
C ASN A 157 6.57 2.73 2.96
N GLY A 158 5.59 3.40 2.33
CA GLY A 158 4.50 4.10 3.02
C GLY A 158 4.87 5.42 3.71
N THR A 159 6.15 5.80 3.74
CA THR A 159 6.60 7.09 4.28
C THR A 159 6.55 8.17 3.20
N LEU A 160 5.79 9.25 3.45
CA LEU A 160 5.77 10.44 2.60
C LEU A 160 7.13 11.15 2.67
N LEU A 161 8.01 10.86 1.72
CA LEU A 161 9.39 11.32 1.69
C LEU A 161 9.51 12.73 1.09
N ILE A 162 8.73 13.02 0.05
CA ILE A 162 8.71 14.31 -0.65
C ILE A 162 7.25 14.77 -0.76
N ASN A 163 6.96 16.01 -0.39
CA ASN A 163 5.61 16.59 -0.47
C ASN A 163 5.66 18.03 -0.97
N GLN A 164 5.63 18.21 -2.29
CA GLN A 164 5.74 19.49 -2.98
C GLN A 164 4.58 19.63 -3.97
N TRP A 165 3.35 19.68 -3.44
CA TRP A 165 2.13 19.74 -4.25
C TRP A 165 1.71 21.18 -4.51
N GLN A 166 2.51 21.87 -5.31
CA GLN A 166 2.33 23.28 -5.67
C GLN A 166 2.87 23.53 -7.08
N ALA A 167 2.34 24.56 -7.74
CA ALA A 167 2.81 24.96 -9.06
C ALA A 167 4.20 25.59 -8.97
N GLN A 168 5.10 25.19 -9.85
CA GLN A 168 6.51 25.55 -9.81
C GLN A 168 7.18 25.17 -11.13
N ALA A 169 8.16 25.98 -11.55
CA ALA A 169 9.09 25.60 -12.62
C ALA A 169 9.89 24.31 -12.27
N PRO A 170 10.58 23.68 -13.24
CA PRO A 170 11.30 22.43 -13.03
C PRO A 170 12.24 22.52 -11.83
N THR A 171 11.94 21.71 -10.81
CA THR A 171 12.66 21.73 -9.53
C THR A 171 13.05 20.33 -9.12
N THR A 172 14.32 20.16 -8.73
CA THR A 172 14.86 18.89 -8.23
C THR A 172 14.85 18.84 -6.71
N PHE A 173 14.34 17.75 -6.14
CA PHE A 173 14.35 17.45 -4.71
C PHE A 173 15.14 16.18 -4.44
N GLN A 174 15.95 16.22 -3.38
CA GLN A 174 16.69 15.06 -2.89
C GLN A 174 16.34 14.77 -1.44
N ARG A 175 16.03 13.52 -1.12
CA ARG A 175 15.74 13.08 0.24
C ARG A 175 16.30 11.69 0.47
N GLU A 176 16.75 11.46 1.69
CA GLU A 176 17.29 10.17 2.09
C GLU A 176 16.33 9.41 2.99
N ILE A 177 16.37 8.09 2.91
CA ILE A 177 15.56 7.18 3.72
C ILE A 177 16.33 5.89 3.98
N ALA A 178 16.26 5.42 5.22
CA ALA A 178 16.69 4.07 5.59
C ALA A 178 15.62 3.08 5.15
N ILE A 179 15.99 2.10 4.33
CA ILE A 179 15.06 1.11 3.76
C ILE A 179 15.44 -0.29 4.25
N PRO A 180 14.49 -1.10 4.76
CA PRO A 180 14.74 -2.50 5.07
C PRO A 180 15.02 -3.32 3.81
N ALA A 181 15.68 -4.47 3.95
CA ALA A 181 15.75 -5.41 2.83
C ALA A 181 14.35 -6.02 2.60
N GLY A 182 13.90 -6.08 1.33
CA GLY A 182 12.61 -6.70 1.00
C GLY A 182 11.89 -6.02 -0.16
N ASN A 183 10.58 -6.26 -0.23
CA ASN A 183 9.70 -5.66 -1.23
C ASN A 183 9.23 -4.28 -0.75
N ILE A 184 9.66 -3.24 -1.45
CA ILE A 184 9.46 -1.85 -1.04
C ILE A 184 8.41 -1.22 -1.96
N PRO A 185 7.20 -0.89 -1.45
CA PRO A 185 6.23 -0.15 -2.23
C PRO A 185 6.70 1.29 -2.40
N ILE A 186 6.66 1.77 -3.64
CA ILE A 186 6.96 3.15 -4.02
C ILE A 186 5.75 3.70 -4.77
N GLU A 187 5.31 4.89 -4.37
CA GLU A 187 4.21 5.62 -4.98
C GLU A 187 4.66 7.04 -5.30
N VAL A 188 4.37 7.49 -6.52
CA VAL A 188 4.69 8.84 -6.99
C VAL A 188 3.41 9.48 -7.50
N HIS A 189 3.09 10.65 -6.97
CA HIS A 189 2.03 11.50 -7.48
C HIS A 189 2.67 12.69 -8.16
N TYR A 190 2.10 13.09 -9.29
CA TYR A 190 2.53 14.23 -10.08
C TYR A 190 1.31 14.99 -10.59
N TYR A 191 1.41 16.31 -10.72
CA TYR A 191 0.48 17.06 -11.53
C TYR A 191 1.17 18.14 -12.36
N GLU A 192 0.51 18.49 -13.45
CA GLU A 192 0.80 19.62 -14.31
C GLU A 192 -0.39 20.59 -14.27
N GLU A 193 -0.20 21.83 -13.84
CA GLU A 193 -1.23 22.87 -13.90
C GLU A 193 -1.24 23.51 -15.30
N GLY A 194 -0.07 23.94 -15.78
CA GLY A 194 0.12 24.24 -17.19
C GLY A 194 1.48 24.89 -17.52
N GLY A 195 1.92 24.71 -18.76
CA GLY A 195 3.26 25.09 -19.17
C GLY A 195 3.97 23.90 -19.82
N ASN A 196 5.19 23.63 -19.35
CA ASN A 196 5.91 22.43 -19.74
C ASN A 196 5.72 21.38 -18.65
N ALA A 197 5.52 20.12 -19.04
CA ALA A 197 5.35 19.02 -18.12
C ALA A 197 6.59 18.13 -18.10
N GLU A 198 7.21 17.97 -16.93
CA GLU A 198 8.38 17.11 -16.72
C GLU A 198 8.30 16.38 -15.38
N ILE A 199 8.66 15.09 -15.37
CA ILE A 199 8.84 14.30 -14.16
C ILE A 199 9.91 13.23 -14.36
N GLN A 200 10.90 13.22 -13.48
CA GLN A 200 11.99 12.24 -13.48
C GLN A 200 12.23 11.74 -12.06
N LEU A 201 12.28 10.43 -11.85
CA LEU A 201 12.61 9.80 -10.58
C LEU A 201 13.84 8.90 -10.72
N ASP A 202 14.79 9.06 -9.80
CA ASP A 202 15.91 8.14 -9.62
C ASP A 202 16.21 7.90 -8.15
N TRP A 203 16.92 6.81 -7.83
CA TRP A 203 17.44 6.57 -6.49
C TRP A 203 18.76 5.80 -6.51
N VAL A 204 19.60 6.10 -5.53
CA VAL A 204 20.88 5.42 -5.32
C VAL A 204 20.98 4.88 -3.90
N ARG A 205 21.53 3.68 -3.75
CA ARG A 205 21.91 3.14 -2.44
C ARG A 205 23.25 3.75 -2.04
N LEU A 206 23.26 4.56 -0.99
CA LEU A 206 24.47 5.22 -0.49
C LEU A 206 25.37 4.23 0.24
N HIS A 207 24.80 3.50 1.21
CA HIS A 207 25.50 2.46 1.96
C HIS A 207 24.53 1.41 2.52
N ALA A 208 25.07 0.28 2.96
CA ALA A 208 24.30 -0.70 3.72
C ALA A 208 23.86 -0.10 5.06
N LEU A 209 22.71 -0.56 5.56
CA LEU A 209 22.35 -0.31 6.95
C LEU A 209 23.33 -1.08 7.85
N PRO A 210 23.73 -0.50 9.00
CA PRO A 210 24.49 -1.23 10.01
C PRO A 210 23.77 -2.52 10.39
N GLN A 211 24.53 -3.58 10.64
CA GLN A 211 23.95 -4.78 11.24
C GLN A 211 23.46 -4.43 12.66
N PRO A 212 22.30 -4.95 13.10
CA PRO A 212 21.89 -4.80 14.48
C PRO A 212 23.02 -5.28 15.41
N VAL A 213 23.42 -4.45 16.35
CA VAL A 213 24.29 -4.87 17.46
C VAL A 213 23.45 -5.65 18.47
N PRO A 214 24.06 -6.52 19.33
CA PRO A 214 23.33 -7.20 20.38
C PRO A 214 22.52 -6.19 21.21
N GLY A 215 21.21 -6.42 21.39
CA GLY A 215 20.29 -5.49 22.08
C GLY A 215 19.36 -4.71 21.14
N ASN A 216 19.72 -4.54 19.87
CA ASN A 216 18.94 -3.82 18.86
C ASN A 216 18.04 -4.71 18.00
N LEU A 217 18.00 -6.00 18.30
CA LEU A 217 17.13 -6.99 17.68
C LEU A 217 16.51 -7.78 18.83
N VAL A 218 15.20 -7.72 18.95
CA VAL A 218 14.44 -8.38 20.01
C VAL A 218 13.45 -9.32 19.32
N ASP A 219 13.72 -10.60 19.45
CA ASP A 219 12.85 -11.71 19.05
C ASP A 219 11.88 -12.05 20.18
N GLU A 220 10.76 -12.72 19.92
CA GLU A 220 9.81 -13.10 20.96
C GLU A 220 10.38 -14.11 21.97
N THR A 221 11.48 -14.79 21.62
CA THR A 221 12.25 -15.63 22.56
C THR A 221 13.34 -14.86 23.31
N SER A 222 13.56 -13.59 22.98
CA SER A 222 14.60 -12.76 23.60
C SER A 222 14.19 -12.23 24.98
N VAL A 223 15.19 -11.96 25.82
CA VAL A 223 14.99 -11.34 27.15
C VAL A 223 14.30 -9.98 27.10
N GLY A 224 14.44 -9.24 25.99
CA GLY A 224 13.78 -7.96 25.77
C GLY A 224 12.30 -8.08 25.41
N PHE A 225 11.77 -9.29 25.18
CA PHE A 225 10.35 -9.47 24.91
C PHE A 225 9.58 -9.85 26.18
N THR A 226 8.46 -9.19 26.41
CA THR A 226 7.52 -9.54 27.47
C THR A 226 6.10 -9.45 26.96
N TYR A 227 5.22 -10.30 27.49
CA TYR A 227 3.85 -10.38 27.03
C TYR A 227 2.91 -10.70 28.20
N GLY A 228 1.62 -10.40 28.01
CA GLY A 228 0.60 -10.57 29.03
C GLY A 228 -0.79 -10.78 28.43
N GLY A 229 -1.78 -10.83 29.31
CA GLY A 229 -3.16 -11.18 28.98
C GLY A 229 -3.50 -12.63 29.33
N PRO A 230 -4.67 -13.14 28.89
CA PRO A 230 -5.10 -14.50 29.15
C PRO A 230 -4.14 -15.53 28.53
N ALA A 231 -3.56 -16.39 29.37
CA ALA A 231 -2.61 -17.41 28.94
C ALA A 231 -3.20 -18.43 27.94
N ALA A 232 -4.52 -18.64 27.99
CA ALA A 232 -5.22 -19.59 27.12
C ALA A 232 -5.31 -19.14 25.65
N ASP A 233 -5.11 -17.85 25.38
CA ASP A 233 -5.29 -17.27 24.05
C ASP A 233 -3.97 -17.20 23.26
N TRP A 234 -2.84 -17.43 23.94
CA TRP A 234 -1.51 -17.49 23.32
C TRP A 234 -1.27 -18.84 22.65
N THR A 235 -0.81 -18.81 21.40
CA THR A 235 -0.33 -19.99 20.68
C THR A 235 1.07 -19.77 20.13
N VAL A 236 1.90 -20.81 20.14
CA VAL A 236 3.24 -20.83 19.55
C VAL A 236 3.18 -21.52 18.18
N ALA A 237 3.93 -21.03 17.19
CA ALA A 237 4.13 -21.71 15.92
C ALA A 237 5.63 -21.78 15.55
N ALA A 238 6.01 -22.84 14.82
CA ALA A 238 7.37 -23.03 14.31
C ALA A 238 7.53 -22.37 12.93
N GLU A 239 7.67 -21.06 12.96
CA GLU A 239 7.82 -20.13 11.84
C GLU A 239 8.18 -18.77 12.42
N GLY A 240 8.74 -17.87 11.62
CA GLY A 240 9.02 -16.50 12.03
C GLY A 240 10.49 -16.21 11.87
N TYR A 241 10.89 -15.03 12.33
CA TYR A 241 12.29 -14.76 12.56
C TYR A 241 12.82 -15.72 13.63
N ALA A 242 14.08 -16.17 13.49
CA ALA A 242 14.68 -17.20 14.34
C ALA A 242 13.91 -18.55 14.49
N GLY A 243 12.82 -18.76 13.73
CA GLY A 243 12.10 -20.03 13.62
C GLY A 243 10.94 -20.23 14.62
N ALA A 244 10.54 -19.21 15.36
CA ALA A 244 9.39 -19.25 16.25
C ALA A 244 8.60 -17.92 16.20
N LEU A 245 7.34 -17.99 16.61
CA LEU A 245 6.48 -16.83 16.81
C LEU A 245 5.41 -17.15 17.86
N LEU A 246 4.83 -16.10 18.43
CA LEU A 246 3.59 -16.14 19.18
C LEU A 246 2.44 -15.54 18.36
N TRP A 247 1.24 -16.06 18.53
CA TRP A 247 0.05 -15.44 17.94
C TRP A 247 -1.18 -15.58 18.85
N THR A 248 -2.12 -14.66 18.66
CA THR A 248 -3.45 -14.66 19.29
C THR A 248 -4.52 -14.37 18.24
N ARG A 249 -5.80 -14.49 18.61
CA ARG A 249 -6.90 -14.00 17.78
C ARG A 249 -7.09 -12.51 17.99
N SER A 250 -7.45 -11.79 16.93
CA SER A 250 -7.80 -10.37 17.02
C SER A 250 -8.98 -10.15 17.96
N SER A 251 -9.05 -8.96 18.54
CA SER A 251 -10.19 -8.48 19.33
C SER A 251 -10.85 -7.29 18.63
N ALA A 252 -12.19 -7.32 18.59
CA ALA A 252 -13.01 -6.27 18.02
C ALA A 252 -13.17 -5.05 18.97
N ALA A 253 -12.76 -5.17 20.23
CA ALA A 253 -12.95 -4.14 21.24
C ALA A 253 -11.75 -4.01 22.19
N ALA A 254 -11.44 -2.79 22.60
CA ALA A 254 -10.41 -2.50 23.59
C ALA A 254 -10.84 -2.79 25.04
N THR A 255 -11.68 -3.81 25.25
CA THR A 255 -12.21 -4.19 26.56
C THR A 255 -11.33 -5.27 27.17
N PRO A 256 -10.67 -5.03 28.33
CA PRO A 256 -9.89 -6.05 28.99
C PRO A 256 -10.74 -7.29 29.40
N PRO A 257 -10.14 -8.49 29.47
CA PRO A 257 -8.73 -8.75 29.21
C PRO A 257 -8.41 -8.84 27.70
N TYR A 258 -7.21 -8.39 27.32
CA TYR A 258 -6.68 -8.52 25.97
C TYR A 258 -5.21 -8.97 26.04
N ASN A 259 -4.71 -9.64 25.02
CA ASN A 259 -3.31 -10.06 24.94
C ASN A 259 -2.44 -8.94 24.37
N TRP A 260 -1.22 -8.84 24.87
CA TRP A 260 -0.26 -7.86 24.41
C TRP A 260 1.16 -8.37 24.52
N GLY A 261 2.01 -7.91 23.61
CA GLY A 261 3.45 -8.15 23.59
C GLY A 261 4.20 -6.82 23.50
N ARG A 262 5.38 -6.75 24.12
CA ARG A 262 6.27 -5.60 24.12
C ARG A 262 7.71 -6.02 23.92
N TRP A 263 8.38 -5.30 23.02
CA TRP A 263 9.80 -5.45 22.74
C TRP A 263 10.55 -4.26 23.31
N TYR A 264 11.43 -4.53 24.27
CA TYR A 264 12.31 -3.58 24.94
C TYR A 264 13.73 -3.74 24.39
N PRO A 265 14.16 -2.86 23.47
CA PRO A 265 15.53 -2.87 22.97
C PRO A 265 16.51 -2.27 24.00
N ASP A 266 17.76 -2.68 23.91
CA ASP A 266 18.89 -2.07 24.64
C ASP A 266 19.58 -1.07 23.71
N LEU A 267 19.08 0.18 23.70
CA LEU A 267 19.53 1.23 22.80
C LEU A 267 20.47 2.21 23.49
N VAL A 268 21.40 2.78 22.72
CA VAL A 268 22.01 4.07 23.07
C VAL A 268 21.16 5.20 22.50
N ALA A 269 21.21 6.39 23.11
CA ALA A 269 20.53 7.58 22.60
C ALA A 269 20.88 7.82 21.12
N GLY A 270 19.87 8.03 20.27
CA GLY A 270 20.08 8.19 18.83
C GLY A 270 18.81 8.08 18.02
N VAL A 271 18.94 8.22 16.71
CA VAL A 271 17.83 8.07 15.75
C VAL A 271 17.90 6.66 15.16
N TYR A 272 16.76 5.98 15.10
CA TYR A 272 16.68 4.60 14.63
C TYR A 272 15.51 4.41 13.67
N GLU A 273 15.76 3.68 12.59
CA GLU A 273 14.74 3.04 11.79
C GLU A 273 14.24 1.80 12.54
N VAL A 274 12.96 1.77 12.84
CA VAL A 274 12.30 0.69 13.58
C VAL A 274 11.55 -0.18 12.59
N SER A 275 11.76 -1.48 12.63
CA SER A 275 11.02 -2.43 11.78
C SER A 275 10.52 -3.63 12.58
N VAL A 276 9.42 -4.21 12.13
CA VAL A 276 8.86 -5.47 12.64
C VAL A 276 8.94 -6.55 11.57
N TYR A 277 9.28 -7.77 11.94
CA TYR A 277 9.18 -8.91 11.04
C TYR A 277 7.76 -9.48 11.09
N ILE A 278 7.15 -9.67 9.92
CA ILE A 278 5.81 -10.22 9.81
C ILE A 278 5.93 -11.68 9.31
N PRO A 279 5.50 -12.67 10.10
CA PRO A 279 5.43 -14.06 9.67
C PRO A 279 4.50 -14.25 8.47
N GLU A 280 4.62 -15.37 7.75
CA GLU A 280 3.88 -15.65 6.53
C GLU A 280 2.46 -16.20 6.81
N ARG A 281 2.32 -17.21 7.67
CA ARG A 281 1.09 -18.02 7.77
C ARG A 281 0.17 -17.65 8.94
N PHE A 282 0.67 -17.02 10.00
CA PHE A 282 -0.04 -16.82 11.27
C PHE A 282 -0.41 -15.35 11.54
N SER A 283 -0.54 -14.56 10.49
CA SER A 283 -0.47 -13.09 10.49
C SER A 283 -1.58 -12.49 9.64
N THR A 284 -2.85 -12.82 9.91
CA THR A 284 -3.97 -12.53 8.98
C THR A 284 -4.73 -11.23 9.28
N THR A 285 -4.30 -10.45 10.28
CA THR A 285 -4.87 -9.13 10.59
C THR A 285 -4.44 -8.10 9.54
N ALA A 286 -5.37 -7.23 9.13
CA ALA A 286 -5.06 -6.06 8.31
C ALA A 286 -4.82 -4.79 9.15
N GLY A 287 -4.98 -4.89 10.47
CA GLY A 287 -5.08 -3.78 11.39
C GLY A 287 -4.20 -3.92 12.63
N ALA A 288 -3.02 -4.53 12.54
CA ALA A 288 -2.11 -4.65 13.68
C ALA A 288 -1.60 -3.27 14.14
N ARG A 289 -1.78 -2.94 15.41
CA ARG A 289 -1.56 -1.59 15.96
C ARG A 289 -0.32 -1.55 16.85
N TYR A 290 0.79 -1.13 16.27
CA TYR A 290 2.07 -0.98 16.94
C TYR A 290 2.19 0.40 17.58
N TRP A 291 2.36 0.45 18.89
CA TRP A 291 2.68 1.65 19.64
C TRP A 291 4.18 1.73 19.89
N ILE A 292 4.83 2.71 19.28
CA ILE A 292 6.26 2.97 19.44
C ILE A 292 6.41 4.01 20.55
N SER A 293 7.06 3.63 21.66
CA SER A 293 7.53 4.54 22.70
C SER A 293 8.92 5.03 22.31
N HIS A 294 9.05 6.34 22.11
CA HIS A 294 10.29 7.01 21.70
C HIS A 294 10.44 8.33 22.47
N ARG A 295 11.58 9.03 22.30
CA ARG A 295 11.91 10.26 23.05
C ARG A 295 10.80 11.31 23.02
N ASP A 296 10.16 11.47 21.87
CA ASP A 296 9.16 12.51 21.65
C ASP A 296 7.73 12.07 22.04
N GLY A 297 7.57 10.88 22.64
CA GLY A 297 6.31 10.34 23.14
C GLY A 297 5.95 8.99 22.54
N TYR A 298 4.67 8.85 22.14
CA TYR A 298 4.15 7.61 21.57
C TYR A 298 3.61 7.85 20.15
N THR A 299 4.02 7.01 19.21
CA THR A 299 3.46 6.99 17.85
C THR A 299 2.73 5.67 17.62
N LEU A 300 1.50 5.74 17.09
CA LEU A 300 0.77 4.56 16.63
C LEU A 300 1.03 4.35 15.13
N ARG A 301 1.41 3.12 14.77
CA ARG A 301 1.47 2.63 13.39
C ARG A 301 0.53 1.45 13.23
N THR A 302 -0.28 1.49 12.18
CA THR A 302 -1.13 0.36 11.79
C THR A 302 -0.47 -0.35 10.62
N VAL A 303 -0.28 -1.65 10.74
CA VAL A 303 0.33 -2.51 9.72
C VAL A 303 -0.66 -3.60 9.32
N ASP A 304 -0.82 -3.80 8.02
CA ASP A 304 -1.51 -4.96 7.48
C ASP A 304 -0.57 -6.16 7.50
N GLN A 305 -0.68 -7.02 8.52
CA GLN A 305 0.17 -8.20 8.58
C GLN A 305 -0.17 -9.19 7.44
N SER A 306 -1.44 -9.25 7.02
CA SER A 306 -1.91 -10.18 6.00
C SER A 306 -1.35 -9.88 4.60
N ALA A 307 -0.94 -8.64 4.35
CA ALA A 307 -0.33 -8.21 3.10
C ALA A 307 1.22 -8.27 3.13
N ASN A 308 1.83 -8.53 4.29
CA ASN A 308 3.27 -8.35 4.50
C ASN A 308 4.00 -9.60 5.01
N GLY A 309 3.50 -10.80 4.72
CA GLY A 309 4.15 -12.05 5.11
C GLY A 309 5.62 -12.16 4.68
N GLY A 310 6.45 -12.75 5.55
CA GLY A 310 7.82 -13.18 5.27
C GLY A 310 8.89 -12.07 5.25
N GLN A 311 8.56 -10.84 5.63
CA GLN A 311 9.46 -9.68 5.45
C GLN A 311 9.47 -8.70 6.64
N TRP A 312 10.46 -7.80 6.62
CA TRP A 312 10.57 -6.69 7.57
C TRP A 312 9.77 -5.49 7.08
N VAL A 313 8.83 -5.02 7.89
CA VAL A 313 8.01 -3.83 7.64
C VAL A 313 8.50 -2.67 8.50
N SER A 314 8.69 -1.50 7.88
CA SER A 314 9.05 -0.27 8.58
C SER A 314 7.90 0.20 9.46
N LEU A 315 8.20 0.51 10.72
CA LEU A 315 7.33 1.31 11.58
C LEU A 315 7.73 2.80 11.50
N GLY A 316 8.94 3.10 11.05
CA GLY A 316 9.43 4.45 10.78
C GLY A 316 10.68 4.80 11.58
N VAL A 317 11.14 6.04 11.37
CA VAL A 317 12.34 6.59 11.98
C VAL A 317 11.97 7.42 13.21
N TYR A 318 12.57 7.10 14.36
CA TYR A 318 12.29 7.78 15.63
C TYR A 318 13.57 8.04 16.41
N ALA A 319 13.56 9.10 17.21
CA ALA A 319 14.64 9.36 18.17
C ALA A 319 14.35 8.66 19.50
N PHE A 320 15.35 7.98 20.05
CA PHE A 320 15.29 7.22 21.30
C PHE A 320 16.25 7.82 22.32
N GLU A 321 15.88 7.75 23.61
CA GLU A 321 16.73 8.20 24.70
C GLU A 321 17.75 7.15 25.11
N GLY A 322 17.49 5.87 24.83
CA GLY A 322 18.37 4.78 25.26
C GLY A 322 18.35 4.59 26.77
N SER A 323 17.19 4.85 27.39
CA SER A 323 17.00 4.78 28.84
C SER A 323 16.68 3.37 29.34
N GLY A 324 16.53 2.40 28.43
CA GLY A 324 16.05 1.04 28.72
C GLY A 324 14.53 0.95 28.96
N SER A 325 13.80 2.06 28.89
CA SER A 325 12.33 2.09 28.97
C SER A 325 11.63 2.27 27.63
N ASP A 326 12.39 2.48 26.55
CA ASP A 326 11.87 2.53 25.19
C ASP A 326 11.32 1.15 24.80
N PHE A 327 10.21 1.11 24.05
CA PHE A 327 9.62 -0.14 23.59
C PHE A 327 8.74 0.06 22.36
N VAL A 328 8.45 -1.04 21.68
CA VAL A 328 7.28 -1.12 20.81
C VAL A 328 6.29 -2.10 21.43
N SER A 329 5.00 -1.77 21.41
CA SER A 329 3.92 -2.61 21.94
C SER A 329 2.94 -2.97 20.85
N LEU A 330 2.51 -4.23 20.83
CA LEU A 330 1.39 -4.71 20.04
C LEU A 330 0.35 -5.31 20.99
N ALA A 331 -0.92 -5.02 20.74
CA ALA A 331 -2.03 -5.71 21.38
C ALA A 331 -2.84 -6.43 20.30
N ASP A 332 -3.59 -7.45 20.71
CA ASP A 332 -4.49 -8.18 19.83
C ASP A 332 -5.76 -7.37 19.47
N VAL A 333 -5.92 -6.18 20.05
CA VAL A 333 -6.99 -5.22 19.76
C VAL A 333 -6.74 -4.54 18.41
N THR A 334 -7.23 -5.15 17.34
CA THR A 334 -7.15 -4.63 15.97
C THR A 334 -8.44 -3.95 15.50
N TYR A 335 -9.53 -4.11 16.28
CA TYR A 335 -10.90 -3.70 15.92
C TYR A 335 -11.48 -4.46 14.72
N GLU A 336 -10.90 -5.62 14.39
CA GLU A 336 -11.45 -6.57 13.42
C GLU A 336 -12.24 -7.67 14.11
N ALA A 337 -13.02 -8.44 13.33
CA ALA A 337 -13.68 -9.65 13.84
C ALA A 337 -12.66 -10.61 14.47
N GLU A 338 -13.05 -11.35 15.50
CA GLU A 338 -12.19 -12.25 16.30
C GLU A 338 -11.74 -13.53 15.57
N THR A 339 -11.65 -13.45 14.24
CA THR A 339 -11.24 -14.54 13.35
C THR A 339 -9.85 -14.31 12.76
N ARG A 340 -9.32 -13.09 12.81
CA ARG A 340 -7.97 -12.79 12.31
C ARG A 340 -6.92 -13.21 13.34
N LEU A 341 -5.72 -13.49 12.86
CA LEU A 341 -4.55 -13.84 13.67
C LEU A 341 -3.63 -12.62 13.78
N VAL A 342 -3.21 -12.31 15.00
CA VAL A 342 -2.23 -11.26 15.30
C VAL A 342 -0.93 -11.95 15.69
N ALA A 343 0.12 -11.74 14.89
CA ALA A 343 1.42 -12.34 15.11
C ALA A 343 2.36 -11.40 15.87
N TYR A 344 3.17 -12.01 16.75
CA TYR A 344 4.22 -11.41 17.57
C TYR A 344 5.49 -12.22 17.32
N ASP A 345 6.51 -11.56 16.78
CA ASP A 345 7.77 -12.18 16.36
C ASP A 345 8.92 -11.21 16.70
N ALA A 346 9.75 -10.81 15.74
CA ALA A 346 10.92 -9.99 15.98
C ALA A 346 10.75 -8.51 15.61
N MET A 347 11.51 -7.68 16.31
CA MET A 347 11.68 -6.25 16.04
C MET A 347 13.15 -5.88 15.98
N ARG A 348 13.47 -4.88 15.17
CA ARG A 348 14.83 -4.35 15.09
C ARG A 348 14.86 -2.82 15.06
N TRP A 349 15.95 -2.28 15.60
CA TRP A 349 16.28 -0.87 15.65
C TRP A 349 17.63 -0.66 14.99
N ILE A 350 17.61 -0.09 13.80
CA ILE A 350 18.82 0.18 13.04
C ILE A 350 19.19 1.65 13.22
N PRO A 351 20.38 1.98 13.74
CA PRO A 351 20.83 3.36 13.83
C PRO A 351 20.78 4.05 12.46
N VAL A 352 20.14 5.20 12.40
CA VAL A 352 20.25 6.12 11.28
C VAL A 352 21.48 6.96 11.54
N VAL A 353 22.46 6.86 10.64
CA VAL A 353 23.68 7.66 10.73
C VAL A 353 23.37 9.01 10.11
N ASP A 354 23.14 10.03 10.93
CA ASP A 354 23.15 11.41 10.45
C ASP A 354 24.57 11.75 9.98
N GLN A 355 24.70 12.38 8.81
CA GLN A 355 25.94 13.03 8.38
C GLN A 355 26.06 14.45 8.93
#